data_AF-A0A1F4X7R8-F1
#
_entry.id   AF-A0A1F4X7R8-F1
#
_cell.length_a   1.000
_cell.length_b   1.000
_cell.length_c   1.000
_cell.angle_alpha   90.00
_cell.angle_beta   90.00
_cell.angle_gamma   90.00
#
_symmetry.space_group_name_H-M   'P 1'
#
loop_
_entity.id
_entity.type
_entity.pdbx_description
1 polymer ?
#
loop_
_entity_poly.entity_id
_entity_poly.type
_entity_poly.pdbx_seq_one_letter_code
_entity_poly.pdbx_strand_id
1 'polypeptide(L)'
;MTATNVVNLRKIERMAYLSLKNGLRLHADSILLYNNKRYPTAYFLSILALEEIGKFFLIEDFWWHSKVDGRMEAKWEHKFIELIYSHRPKQSVFASNLYGPLPKATFARQLLSGSVEKAKQNSVYVGLPRFKRVISFKGKIINPIKIKRSKAKRQITSVNDKILEFILSVAKDVWMVETELTRQMINVTLYNKIRKKWAPVSPKTSRRLIRLNKL
;
A
#
# COMPACT_ATOMS: atom_id res chain seq x y z
N MET A 1 35.37 -19.77 -2.80
CA MET A 1 34.36 -18.73 -3.10
C MET A 1 32.98 -19.30 -2.82
N THR A 2 32.38 -18.96 -1.68
CA THR A 2 30.98 -19.29 -1.42
C THR A 2 30.13 -18.45 -2.37
N ALA A 3 29.34 -19.10 -3.24
CA ALA A 3 28.38 -18.41 -4.09
C ALA A 3 27.50 -17.54 -3.19
N THR A 4 27.69 -16.23 -3.26
CA THR A 4 26.85 -15.29 -2.54
C THR A 4 25.48 -15.40 -3.20
N ASN A 5 24.47 -15.87 -2.46
CA ASN A 5 23.12 -16.10 -2.97
C ASN A 5 22.46 -14.75 -3.34
N VAL A 6 22.77 -14.27 -4.55
CA VAL A 6 22.19 -13.10 -5.19
C VAL A 6 20.79 -13.48 -5.67
N VAL A 7 19.78 -12.67 -5.33
CA VAL A 7 18.39 -12.99 -5.66
C VAL A 7 18.14 -12.87 -7.18
N ASN A 8 17.43 -13.85 -7.75
CA ASN A 8 17.12 -13.87 -9.18
C ASN A 8 16.12 -12.76 -9.54
N LEU A 9 16.47 -11.89 -10.49
CA LEU A 9 15.64 -10.75 -10.89
C LEU A 9 14.29 -11.12 -11.53
N ARG A 10 14.17 -12.28 -12.18
CA ARG A 10 12.86 -12.78 -12.66
C ARG A 10 11.95 -13.12 -11.48
N LYS A 11 12.52 -13.60 -10.37
CA LYS A 11 11.76 -13.84 -9.13
C LYS A 11 11.33 -12.51 -8.52
N ILE A 12 12.20 -11.49 -8.51
CA ILE A 12 11.88 -10.13 -8.06
C ILE A 12 10.70 -9.56 -8.85
N GLU A 13 10.77 -9.59 -10.18
CA GLU A 13 9.68 -9.13 -11.05
C GLU A 13 8.36 -9.86 -10.76
N ARG A 14 8.39 -11.19 -10.63
CA ARG A 14 7.20 -11.96 -10.26
C ARG A 14 6.66 -11.58 -8.88
N MET A 15 7.52 -11.26 -7.91
CA MET A 15 7.09 -10.79 -6.60
C MET A 15 6.44 -9.40 -6.66
N ALA A 16 6.93 -8.48 -7.50
CA ALA A 16 6.33 -7.16 -7.70
C ALA A 16 4.89 -7.31 -8.23
N TYR A 17 4.74 -8.09 -9.30
CA TYR A 17 3.44 -8.42 -9.89
C TYR A 17 2.47 -9.02 -8.87
N LEU A 18 2.91 -10.04 -8.13
CA LEU A 18 2.08 -10.71 -7.12
C LEU A 18 1.72 -9.78 -5.95
N SER A 19 2.63 -8.90 -5.54
CA SER A 19 2.40 -7.94 -4.46
C SER A 19 1.32 -6.92 -4.86
N LEU A 20 1.41 -6.35 -6.07
CA LEU A 20 0.39 -5.43 -6.55
C LEU A 20 -0.96 -6.14 -6.73
N LYS A 21 -0.97 -7.32 -7.35
CA LYS A 21 -2.19 -8.13 -7.52
C LYS A 21 -2.85 -8.45 -6.17
N ASN A 22 -2.06 -8.84 -5.17
CA ASN A 22 -2.56 -9.14 -3.83
C ASN A 22 -3.08 -7.86 -3.14
N GLY A 23 -2.38 -6.73 -3.26
CA GLY A 23 -2.83 -5.44 -2.74
C GLY A 23 -4.19 -5.01 -3.32
N LEU A 24 -4.38 -5.16 -4.63
CA LEU A 24 -5.66 -4.87 -5.30
C LEU A 24 -6.78 -5.82 -4.86
N ARG A 25 -6.47 -7.11 -4.68
CA ARG A 25 -7.42 -8.09 -4.13
C ARG A 25 -7.84 -7.70 -2.70
N LEU A 26 -6.89 -7.46 -1.81
CA LEU A 26 -7.15 -7.05 -0.42
C LEU A 26 -7.95 -5.74 -0.34
N HIS A 27 -7.70 -4.81 -1.26
CA HIS A 27 -8.50 -3.58 -1.37
C HIS A 27 -9.95 -3.90 -1.73
N ALA A 28 -10.18 -4.77 -2.72
CA ALA A 28 -11.53 -5.22 -3.07
C ALA A 28 -12.23 -5.95 -1.90
N ASP A 29 -11.50 -6.80 -1.17
CA ASP A 29 -12.01 -7.50 0.01
C ASP A 29 -12.38 -6.51 1.13
N SER A 30 -11.59 -5.45 1.32
CA SER A 30 -11.89 -4.39 2.29
C SER A 30 -13.22 -3.68 1.97
N ILE A 31 -13.50 -3.45 0.68
CA ILE A 31 -14.75 -2.86 0.21
C ILE A 31 -15.93 -3.81 0.44
N LEU A 32 -15.76 -5.09 0.11
CA LEU A 32 -16.78 -6.12 0.33
C LEU A 32 -17.19 -6.18 1.80
N LEU A 33 -16.20 -6.22 2.71
CA LEU A 33 -16.44 -6.24 4.15
C LEU A 33 -17.09 -4.95 4.64
N TYR A 34 -16.70 -3.79 4.10
CA TYR A 34 -17.33 -2.52 4.43
C TYR A 34 -18.82 -2.52 4.08
N ASN A 35 -19.17 -3.01 2.88
CA ASN A 35 -20.56 -3.09 2.42
C ASN A 35 -21.38 -4.06 3.29
N ASN A 36 -20.74 -5.10 3.82
CA ASN A 36 -21.32 -6.03 4.80
C ASN A 36 -21.25 -5.54 6.26
N LYS A 37 -21.05 -4.23 6.48
CA LYS A 37 -20.99 -3.59 7.81
C LYS A 37 -19.89 -4.15 8.74
N ARG A 38 -18.89 -4.85 8.21
CA ARG A 38 -17.72 -5.38 8.95
C ARG A 38 -16.61 -4.33 9.01
N TYR A 39 -16.89 -3.16 9.61
CA TYR A 39 -16.00 -2.00 9.56
C TYR A 39 -14.61 -2.19 10.17
N PRO A 40 -14.42 -2.88 11.31
CA PRO A 40 -13.08 -3.09 11.87
C PRO A 40 -12.20 -3.91 10.92
N THR A 41 -12.72 -5.02 10.43
CA THR A 41 -12.01 -5.91 9.48
C THR A 41 -11.79 -5.24 8.12
N ALA A 42 -12.76 -4.47 7.63
CA ALA A 42 -12.61 -3.67 6.42
C ALA A 42 -11.48 -2.64 6.57
N TYR A 43 -11.41 -1.94 7.71
CA TYR A 43 -10.33 -1.01 8.01
C TYR A 43 -8.97 -1.71 8.04
N PHE A 44 -8.89 -2.88 8.69
CA PHE A 44 -7.68 -3.70 8.74
C PHE A 44 -7.19 -4.11 7.34
N LEU A 45 -8.07 -4.72 6.52
CA LEU A 45 -7.71 -5.17 5.18
C LEU A 45 -7.29 -4.02 4.27
N SER A 46 -7.90 -2.84 4.42
CA SER A 46 -7.49 -1.65 3.66
C SER A 46 -6.06 -1.20 4.00
N ILE A 47 -5.61 -1.37 5.24
CA ILE A 47 -4.21 -1.11 5.61
C ILE A 47 -3.28 -2.19 5.03
N LEU A 48 -3.67 -3.47 5.07
CA LEU A 48 -2.88 -4.54 4.44
C LEU A 48 -2.76 -4.35 2.92
N ALA A 49 -3.83 -3.93 2.25
CA ALA A 49 -3.81 -3.60 0.83
C ALA A 49 -2.77 -2.52 0.52
N LEU A 50 -2.77 -1.44 1.30
CA LEU A 50 -1.77 -0.38 1.20
C LEU A 50 -0.35 -0.91 1.41
N GLU A 51 -0.14 -1.78 2.39
CA GLU A 51 1.18 -2.35 2.65
C GLU A 51 1.67 -3.23 1.51
N GLU A 52 0.80 -4.05 0.91
CA GLU A 52 1.19 -4.89 -0.24
C GLU A 52 1.49 -4.06 -1.49
N ILE A 53 0.80 -2.93 -1.68
CA ILE A 53 1.14 -1.97 -2.74
C ILE A 53 2.46 -1.25 -2.42
N GLY A 54 2.69 -0.89 -1.15
CA GLY A 54 3.98 -0.33 -0.71
C GLY A 54 5.14 -1.31 -0.89
N LYS A 55 4.90 -2.60 -0.67
CA LYS A 55 5.84 -3.69 -0.98
C LYS A 55 6.13 -3.77 -2.47
N PHE A 56 5.10 -3.67 -3.33
CA PHE A 56 5.28 -3.60 -4.77
C PHE A 56 6.28 -2.50 -5.15
N PHE A 57 6.09 -1.26 -4.66
CA PHE A 57 7.01 -0.17 -4.95
C PHE A 57 8.45 -0.43 -4.47
N LEU A 58 8.64 -1.03 -3.28
CA LEU A 58 9.97 -1.42 -2.81
C LEU A 58 10.63 -2.43 -3.76
N ILE A 59 9.87 -3.38 -4.30
CA ILE A 59 10.40 -4.42 -5.19
C ILE A 59 10.75 -3.83 -6.56
N GLU A 60 9.93 -2.91 -7.09
CA GLU A 60 10.24 -2.17 -8.33
C GLU A 60 11.53 -1.36 -8.18
N ASP A 61 11.67 -0.64 -7.07
CA ASP A 61 12.87 0.15 -6.73
C ASP A 61 14.12 -0.75 -6.67
N PHE A 62 14.04 -1.88 -5.96
CA PHE A 62 15.10 -2.87 -5.96
C PHE A 62 15.44 -3.36 -7.36
N TRP A 63 14.42 -3.71 -8.15
CA TRP A 63 14.61 -4.23 -9.50
C TRP A 63 15.31 -3.22 -10.40
N TRP A 64 14.89 -1.95 -10.36
CA TRP A 64 15.46 -0.87 -11.14
C TRP A 64 16.93 -0.65 -10.80
N HIS A 65 17.26 -0.43 -9.53
CA HIS A 65 18.64 -0.24 -9.09
C HIS A 65 19.52 -1.42 -9.51
N SER A 66 19.00 -2.64 -9.37
CA SER A 66 19.72 -3.85 -9.77
C SER A 66 19.99 -3.98 -11.27
N LYS A 67 19.16 -3.35 -12.10
CA LYS A 67 19.26 -3.39 -13.56
C LYS A 67 20.03 -2.20 -14.12
N VAL A 68 19.84 -1.02 -13.55
CA VAL A 68 20.36 0.26 -14.06
C VAL A 68 21.69 0.62 -13.40
N ASP A 69 21.76 0.59 -12.07
CA ASP A 69 22.99 0.92 -11.33
C ASP A 69 23.95 -0.29 -11.23
N GLY A 70 23.43 -1.49 -11.50
CA GLY A 70 24.13 -2.76 -11.33
C GLY A 70 23.84 -3.42 -10.00
N ARG A 71 24.30 -4.68 -9.86
CA ARG A 71 24.06 -5.46 -8.64
C ARG A 71 24.95 -4.95 -7.51
N MET A 72 24.36 -4.77 -6.33
CA MET A 72 25.09 -4.36 -5.13
C MET A 72 25.66 -5.58 -4.40
N GLU A 73 26.49 -5.34 -3.38
CA GLU A 73 26.96 -6.42 -2.51
C GLU A 73 25.79 -7.22 -1.91
N ALA A 74 25.94 -8.54 -1.87
CA ALA A 74 24.87 -9.45 -1.43
C ALA A 74 24.29 -9.11 -0.04
N LYS A 75 25.14 -8.64 0.89
CA LYS A 75 24.71 -8.22 2.24
C LYS A 75 23.78 -7.01 2.19
N TRP A 76 24.03 -6.07 1.28
CA TRP A 76 23.16 -4.91 1.09
C TRP A 76 21.84 -5.35 0.45
N GLU A 77 21.89 -6.19 -0.58
CA GLU A 77 20.69 -6.69 -1.25
C GLU A 77 19.80 -7.50 -0.31
N HIS A 78 20.37 -8.34 0.56
CA HIS A 78 19.62 -9.06 1.58
C HIS A 78 18.91 -8.11 2.53
N LYS A 79 19.60 -7.08 3.04
CA LYS A 79 18.99 -6.05 3.90
C LYS A 79 17.88 -5.28 3.18
N PHE A 80 18.05 -4.97 1.89
CA PHE A 80 17.01 -4.31 1.12
C PHE A 80 15.78 -5.20 1.01
N ILE A 81 15.95 -6.46 0.65
CA ILE A 81 14.85 -7.42 0.52
C ILE A 81 14.16 -7.63 1.88
N GLU A 82 14.85 -7.59 3.01
CA GLU A 82 14.23 -7.65 4.34
C GLU A 82 13.20 -6.53 4.59
N LEU A 83 13.34 -5.36 3.94
CA LEU A 83 12.40 -4.25 4.08
C LEU A 83 10.98 -4.62 3.64
N ILE A 84 10.82 -5.56 2.70
CA ILE A 84 9.51 -6.00 2.22
C ILE A 84 8.68 -6.72 3.30
N TYR A 85 9.31 -7.19 4.37
CA TYR A 85 8.64 -7.82 5.51
C TYR A 85 8.28 -6.81 6.61
N SER A 86 8.82 -5.59 6.54
CA SER A 86 8.62 -4.58 7.57
C SER A 86 7.44 -3.65 7.24
N HIS A 87 6.50 -3.47 8.17
CA HIS A 87 5.30 -2.64 7.94
C HIS A 87 5.62 -1.17 7.68
N ARG A 88 6.58 -0.59 8.42
CA ARG A 88 6.93 0.83 8.31
C ARG A 88 7.52 1.20 6.93
N PRO A 89 8.55 0.50 6.40
CA PRO A 89 9.04 0.75 5.05
C PRO A 89 7.93 0.71 4.00
N LYS A 90 7.08 -0.33 4.01
CA LYS A 90 5.95 -0.46 3.08
C LYS A 90 4.99 0.74 3.15
N GLN A 91 4.60 1.16 4.36
CA GLN A 91 3.72 2.32 4.55
C GLN A 91 4.39 3.62 4.11
N SER A 92 5.69 3.77 4.36
CA SER A 92 6.47 4.94 3.96
C SER A 92 6.59 5.06 2.44
N VAL A 93 6.95 3.97 1.76
CA VAL A 93 7.14 3.95 0.30
C VAL A 93 5.82 4.18 -0.42
N PHE A 94 4.71 3.64 0.09
CA PHE A 94 3.38 3.98 -0.42
C PHE A 94 3.10 5.48 -0.31
N ALA A 95 3.42 6.09 0.84
CA ALA A 95 3.20 7.51 1.07
C ALA A 95 4.07 8.37 0.14
N SER A 96 5.38 8.10 0.04
CA SER A 96 6.30 8.88 -0.77
C SER A 96 5.98 8.80 -2.26
N ASN A 97 5.67 7.60 -2.78
CA ASN A 97 5.34 7.42 -4.19
C ASN A 97 4.01 8.11 -4.56
N LEU A 98 2.96 7.94 -3.75
CA LEU A 98 1.61 8.36 -4.17
C LEU A 98 1.18 9.74 -3.65
N TYR A 99 1.89 10.29 -2.67
CA TYR A 99 1.65 11.64 -2.14
C TYR A 99 2.83 12.60 -2.34
N GLY A 100 3.98 12.12 -2.79
CA GLY A 100 5.23 12.86 -2.90
C GLY A 100 6.10 12.77 -1.64
N PRO A 101 7.37 13.22 -1.73
CA PRO A 101 8.37 13.05 -0.66
C PRO A 101 8.03 13.83 0.62
N LEU A 102 7.31 14.95 0.51
CA LEU A 102 6.89 15.79 1.63
C LEU A 102 5.36 15.95 1.62
N PRO A 103 4.60 14.93 2.05
CA PRO A 103 3.18 14.91 1.82
C PRO A 103 2.44 15.80 2.82
N LYS A 104 1.71 16.80 2.32
CA LYS A 104 0.85 17.67 3.15
C LYS A 104 -0.40 16.96 3.68
N ALA A 105 -0.83 15.88 3.00
CA ALA A 105 -2.04 15.14 3.35
C ALA A 105 -1.92 14.48 4.72
N THR A 106 -2.89 14.71 5.60
CA THR A 106 -2.91 14.16 6.97
C THR A 106 -2.76 12.63 6.99
N PHE A 107 -3.41 11.93 6.05
CA PHE A 107 -3.30 10.47 5.95
C PHE A 107 -1.87 10.01 5.66
N ALA A 108 -1.16 10.68 4.74
CA ALA A 108 0.22 10.35 4.43
C ALA A 108 1.17 10.63 5.61
N ARG A 109 0.97 11.73 6.34
CA ARG A 109 1.72 12.00 7.58
C ARG A 109 1.47 10.94 8.66
N GLN A 110 0.28 10.36 8.72
CA GLN A 110 -0.04 9.26 9.64
C GLN A 110 0.69 7.96 9.29
N LEU A 111 0.90 7.67 8.00
CA LEU A 111 1.71 6.54 7.54
C LEU A 111 3.17 6.69 8.00
N LEU A 112 3.74 7.88 7.79
CA LEU A 112 5.13 8.18 8.15
C LEU A 112 5.38 8.14 9.67
N SER A 113 4.39 8.52 10.50
CA SER A 113 4.53 8.48 11.97
C SER A 113 4.41 7.08 12.58
N GLY A 114 4.00 6.07 11.80
CA GLY A 114 3.70 4.72 12.30
C GLY A 114 2.42 4.61 13.12
N SER A 115 1.61 5.69 13.19
CA SER A 115 0.32 5.68 13.89
C SER A 115 -0.69 4.68 13.27
N VAL A 116 -0.55 4.43 11.96
CA VAL A 116 -1.38 3.49 11.21
C VAL A 116 -1.16 2.05 11.67
N GLU A 117 0.07 1.66 12.01
CA GLU A 117 0.34 0.32 12.54
C GLU A 117 -0.41 0.05 13.85
N LYS A 118 -0.37 1.01 14.78
CA LYS A 118 -1.14 0.91 16.02
C LYS A 118 -2.64 0.83 15.74
N ALA A 119 -3.14 1.64 14.81
CA ALA A 119 -4.55 1.62 14.43
C ALA A 119 -4.96 0.30 13.76
N LYS A 120 -4.07 -0.32 12.97
CA LYS A 120 -4.22 -1.63 12.35
C LYS A 120 -4.39 -2.72 13.41
N GLN A 121 -3.45 -2.82 14.35
CA GLN A 121 -3.51 -3.81 15.44
C GLN A 121 -4.80 -3.65 16.27
N ASN A 122 -5.14 -2.41 16.63
CA ASN A 122 -6.33 -2.09 17.42
C ASN A 122 -7.65 -2.31 16.67
N SER A 123 -7.61 -2.60 15.36
CA SER A 123 -8.80 -2.89 14.55
C SER A 123 -9.20 -4.35 14.50
N VAL A 124 -8.37 -5.23 15.07
CA VAL A 124 -8.60 -6.68 15.07
C VAL A 124 -8.49 -7.25 16.47
N TYR A 125 -7.47 -6.84 17.23
CA TYR A 125 -7.17 -7.45 18.51
C TYR A 125 -7.80 -6.70 19.67
N VAL A 126 -8.43 -7.46 20.57
CA VAL A 126 -8.81 -6.99 21.91
C VAL A 126 -7.58 -7.04 22.81
N GLY A 127 -7.40 -6.05 23.67
CA GLY A 127 -6.29 -6.07 24.63
C GLY A 127 -6.07 -4.74 25.33
N LEU A 128 -4.93 -4.62 25.99
CA LEU A 128 -4.51 -3.39 26.66
C LEU A 128 -3.66 -2.52 25.72
N PRO A 129 -3.72 -1.17 25.87
CA PRO A 129 -2.87 -0.28 25.09
C PRO A 129 -1.39 -0.61 25.29
N ARG A 130 -0.64 -0.59 24.18
CA ARG A 130 0.82 -0.73 24.17
C ARG A 130 1.49 0.53 23.64
N PHE A 131 2.63 0.89 24.23
CA PHE A 131 3.52 1.95 23.73
C PHE A 131 4.96 1.46 23.80
N LYS A 132 5.68 1.49 22.67
CA LYS A 132 7.08 0.99 22.57
C LYS A 132 7.30 -0.37 23.27
N ARG A 133 6.38 -1.33 23.05
CA ARG A 133 6.34 -2.68 23.67
C ARG A 133 5.93 -2.75 25.16
N VAL A 134 5.76 -1.62 25.85
CA VAL A 134 5.26 -1.60 27.24
C VAL A 134 3.73 -1.63 27.27
N ILE A 135 3.17 -2.51 28.11
CA ILE A 135 1.71 -2.66 28.32
C ILE A 135 1.24 -1.64 29.36
N SER A 136 0.16 -0.92 29.05
CA SER A 136 -0.49 -0.01 30.00
C SER A 136 -1.66 -0.71 30.70
N PHE A 137 -1.47 -1.11 31.96
CA PHE A 137 -2.52 -1.71 32.79
C PHE A 137 -3.62 -0.72 33.20
N LYS A 138 -3.32 0.58 33.25
CA LYS A 138 -4.30 1.65 33.54
C LYS A 138 -5.07 2.13 32.30
N GLY A 139 -4.72 1.64 31.11
CA GLY A 139 -5.30 2.07 29.85
C GLY A 139 -6.67 1.44 29.56
N LYS A 140 -7.54 2.16 28.84
CA LYS A 140 -8.82 1.61 28.37
C LYS A 140 -8.60 0.40 27.46
N ILE A 141 -9.44 -0.62 27.63
CA ILE A 141 -9.45 -1.82 26.77
C ILE A 141 -9.63 -1.41 25.30
N ILE A 142 -8.75 -1.93 24.45
CA ILE A 142 -8.85 -1.87 23.00
C ILE A 142 -10.05 -2.74 22.61
N ASN A 143 -11.06 -2.09 22.04
CA ASN A 143 -12.25 -2.76 21.54
C ASN A 143 -12.39 -2.48 20.03
N PRO A 144 -12.07 -3.46 19.16
CA PRO A 144 -12.18 -3.34 17.71
C PRO A 144 -13.56 -2.91 17.22
N ILE A 145 -14.64 -3.33 17.89
CA ILE A 145 -16.04 -3.05 17.51
C ILE A 145 -16.32 -1.53 17.52
N LYS A 146 -15.53 -0.75 18.26
CA LYS A 146 -15.65 0.72 18.29
C LYS A 146 -15.16 1.42 17.01
N ILE A 147 -14.59 0.70 16.05
CA ILE A 147 -14.23 1.30 14.76
C ILE A 147 -15.50 1.67 13.99
N LYS A 148 -15.71 2.98 13.90
CA LYS A 148 -16.86 3.58 13.22
C LYS A 148 -16.79 3.36 11.70
N ARG A 149 -17.98 3.24 11.09
CA ARG A 149 -18.19 3.28 9.63
C ARG A 149 -17.41 4.41 8.95
N SER A 150 -17.45 5.61 9.51
CA SER A 150 -16.76 6.79 8.94
C SER A 150 -15.25 6.63 8.88
N LYS A 151 -14.64 6.00 9.91
CA LYS A 151 -13.20 5.74 9.96
C LYS A 151 -12.78 4.73 8.89
N ALA A 152 -13.53 3.63 8.75
CA ALA A 152 -13.30 2.63 7.68
C ALA A 152 -13.49 3.25 6.29
N LYS A 153 -14.56 4.02 6.08
CA LYS A 153 -14.83 4.71 4.80
C LYS A 153 -13.67 5.61 4.40
N ARG A 154 -13.16 6.42 5.34
CA ARG A 154 -12.06 7.35 5.08
C ARG A 154 -10.76 6.63 4.71
N GLN A 155 -10.45 5.54 5.40
CA GLN A 155 -9.30 4.69 5.09
C GLN A 155 -9.39 4.12 3.67
N ILE A 156 -10.50 3.42 3.37
CA ILE A 156 -10.74 2.79 2.07
C ILE A 156 -10.72 3.82 0.95
N THR A 157 -11.37 4.96 1.15
CA THR A 157 -11.37 6.05 0.15
C THR A 157 -9.97 6.60 -0.09
N SER A 158 -9.18 6.80 0.98
CA SER A 158 -7.81 7.34 0.84
C SER A 158 -6.90 6.38 0.06
N VAL A 159 -7.02 5.08 0.29
CA VAL A 159 -6.29 4.04 -0.45
C VAL A 159 -6.80 3.95 -1.89
N ASN A 160 -8.12 3.88 -2.08
CA ASN A 160 -8.76 3.80 -3.39
C ASN A 160 -8.37 4.97 -4.30
N ASP A 161 -8.41 6.19 -3.77
CA ASP A 161 -8.06 7.40 -4.51
C ASP A 161 -6.64 7.31 -5.09
N LYS A 162 -5.70 6.78 -4.31
CA LYS A 162 -4.31 6.64 -4.74
C LYS A 162 -4.09 5.50 -5.71
N ILE A 163 -4.81 4.38 -5.54
CA ILE A 163 -4.83 3.29 -6.50
C ILE A 163 -5.34 3.79 -7.87
N LEU A 164 -6.44 4.56 -7.88
CA LEU A 164 -7.01 5.10 -9.11
C LEU A 164 -6.06 6.08 -9.81
N GLU A 165 -5.45 6.99 -9.05
CA GLU A 165 -4.45 7.91 -9.60
C GLU A 165 -3.26 7.14 -10.18
N PHE A 166 -2.71 6.17 -9.46
CA PHE A 166 -1.58 5.36 -9.90
C PHE A 166 -1.88 4.59 -11.19
N ILE A 167 -2.95 3.78 -11.19
CA ILE A 167 -3.30 2.94 -12.35
C ILE A 167 -3.56 3.80 -13.58
N LEU A 168 -4.29 4.91 -13.43
CA LEU A 168 -4.59 5.78 -14.56
C LEU A 168 -3.35 6.49 -15.09
N SER A 169 -2.46 6.97 -14.21
CA SER A 169 -1.20 7.58 -14.63
C SER A 169 -0.32 6.61 -15.42
N VAL A 170 -0.22 5.35 -14.99
CA VAL A 170 0.54 4.34 -15.72
C VAL A 170 -0.13 4.00 -17.05
N ALA A 171 -1.45 3.83 -17.07
CA ALA A 171 -2.20 3.54 -18.30
C ALA A 171 -2.21 4.70 -19.31
N LYS A 172 -1.75 5.89 -18.91
CA LYS A 172 -1.63 7.09 -19.73
C LYS A 172 -0.17 7.49 -19.96
N ASP A 173 0.78 6.62 -19.64
CA ASP A 173 2.21 6.84 -19.76
C ASP A 173 2.72 8.12 -19.03
N VAL A 174 1.97 8.60 -18.03
CA VAL A 174 2.38 9.71 -17.14
C VAL A 174 3.28 9.19 -16.02
N TRP A 175 3.19 7.90 -15.71
CA TRP A 175 4.00 7.21 -14.72
C TRP A 175 4.52 5.91 -15.32
N MET A 176 5.79 5.55 -15.06
CA MET A 176 6.36 4.28 -15.51
C MET A 176 6.51 3.27 -14.36
N VAL A 177 6.24 2.01 -14.65
CA VAL A 177 6.62 0.87 -13.81
C VAL A 177 7.75 0.14 -14.51
N GLU A 178 8.61 -0.49 -13.73
CA GLU A 178 9.90 -1.03 -14.16
C GLU A 178 9.76 -2.43 -14.72
N THR A 179 8.85 -3.23 -14.13
CA THR A 179 8.68 -4.63 -14.51
C THR A 179 7.60 -4.82 -15.58
N GLU A 180 7.89 -5.67 -16.56
CA GLU A 180 7.02 -5.91 -17.71
C GLU A 180 5.72 -6.60 -17.28
N LEU A 181 5.80 -7.56 -16.35
CA LEU A 181 4.60 -8.21 -15.79
C LEU A 181 3.63 -7.21 -15.13
N THR A 182 4.16 -6.20 -14.45
CA THR A 182 3.34 -5.17 -13.81
C THR A 182 2.79 -4.20 -14.86
N ARG A 183 3.60 -3.81 -15.85
CA ARG A 183 3.18 -2.96 -16.96
C ARG A 183 2.00 -3.55 -17.72
N GLN A 184 2.08 -4.83 -18.09
CA GLN A 184 0.99 -5.54 -18.78
C GLN A 184 -0.31 -5.61 -17.97
N MET A 185 -0.20 -5.70 -16.64
CA MET A 185 -1.36 -5.75 -15.75
C MET A 185 -2.08 -4.40 -15.64
N ILE A 186 -1.34 -3.29 -15.67
CA ILE A 186 -1.90 -1.95 -15.44
C ILE A 186 -2.42 -1.37 -16.75
N ASN A 187 -3.74 -1.26 -16.86
CA ASN A 187 -4.40 -0.72 -18.05
C ASN A 187 -5.75 -0.06 -17.69
N VAL A 188 -6.38 0.57 -18.68
CA VAL A 188 -7.67 1.25 -18.52
C VAL A 188 -8.79 0.29 -18.09
N THR A 189 -8.73 -0.98 -18.51
CA THR A 189 -9.69 -2.01 -18.08
C THR A 189 -9.59 -2.26 -16.57
N LEU A 190 -8.37 -2.40 -16.04
CA LEU A 190 -8.14 -2.52 -14.61
C LEU A 190 -8.61 -1.25 -13.87
N TYR A 191 -8.28 -0.06 -14.37
CA TYR A 191 -8.75 1.22 -13.80
C TYR A 191 -10.27 1.22 -13.65
N ASN A 192 -10.99 0.94 -14.73
CA ASN A 192 -12.45 0.91 -14.74
C ASN A 192 -13.02 -0.13 -13.76
N LYS A 193 -12.37 -1.31 -13.68
CA LYS A 193 -12.75 -2.36 -12.71
C LYS A 193 -12.61 -1.89 -11.27
N ILE A 194 -11.52 -1.22 -10.92
CA ILE A 194 -11.32 -0.68 -9.56
C ILE A 194 -12.28 0.48 -9.30
N ARG A 195 -12.46 1.40 -10.25
CA ARG A 195 -13.34 2.57 -10.12
C ARG A 195 -14.79 2.19 -9.82
N LYS A 196 -15.29 1.14 -10.46
CA LYS A 196 -16.66 0.62 -10.25
C LYS A 196 -16.85 0.01 -8.86
N LYS A 197 -15.80 -0.50 -8.20
CA LYS A 197 -15.92 -1.15 -6.88
C LYS A 197 -16.17 -0.17 -5.75
N TRP A 198 -15.69 1.07 -5.84
CA TRP A 198 -15.82 2.07 -4.79
C TRP A 198 -16.26 3.41 -5.35
N ALA A 199 -17.54 3.73 -5.15
CA ALA A 199 -18.13 4.98 -5.63
C ALA A 199 -17.49 6.24 -5.01
N PRO A 200 -17.25 6.32 -3.68
CA PRO A 200 -16.69 7.51 -3.07
C PRO A 200 -15.27 7.80 -3.58
N VAL A 201 -15.06 9.04 -4.04
CA VAL A 201 -13.74 9.58 -4.41
C VAL A 201 -13.61 10.98 -3.85
N SER A 202 -12.45 11.34 -3.33
CA SER A 202 -12.26 12.69 -2.80
C SER A 202 -12.32 13.75 -3.91
N PRO A 203 -12.82 14.97 -3.64
CA PRO A 203 -12.87 16.04 -4.65
C PRO A 203 -11.50 16.36 -5.27
N LYS A 204 -10.43 16.23 -4.48
CA LYS A 204 -9.05 16.42 -4.96
C LYS A 204 -8.69 15.35 -6.00
N THR A 205 -8.98 14.09 -5.70
CA THR A 205 -8.69 12.98 -6.62
C THR A 205 -9.59 13.04 -7.85
N SER A 206 -10.88 13.34 -7.71
CA SER A 206 -11.77 13.53 -8.87
C SER A 206 -11.21 14.54 -9.87
N ARG A 207 -10.74 15.71 -9.40
CA ARG A 207 -10.10 16.72 -10.26
C ARG A 207 -8.84 16.22 -10.94
N ARG A 208 -8.01 15.43 -10.24
CA ARG A 208 -6.80 14.83 -10.82
C ARG A 208 -7.13 13.80 -11.89
N LEU A 209 -8.08 12.91 -11.65
CA LEU A 209 -8.52 11.91 -12.61
C LEU A 209 -9.10 12.55 -13.88
N ILE A 210 -9.89 13.62 -13.73
CA ILE A 210 -10.40 14.40 -14.88
C ILE A 210 -9.24 14.97 -15.72
N ARG A 211 -8.18 15.49 -15.08
CA ARG A 211 -7.00 16.00 -15.80
C ARG A 211 -6.25 14.89 -16.52
N LEU A 212 -6.00 13.76 -15.86
CA LEU A 212 -5.32 12.60 -16.45
C LEU A 212 -6.09 12.02 -17.64
N ASN A 213 -7.42 12.03 -17.60
CA ASN A 213 -8.24 11.55 -18.72
C ASN A 213 -8.19 12.45 -19.97
N LYS A 214 -7.72 13.70 -19.83
CA LYS A 214 -7.58 14.64 -20.96
C LYS A 214 -6.20 14.56 -21.64
N LEU A 215 -5.26 13.81 -21.05
CA LEU A 215 -3.99 13.44 -21.66
C LEU A 215 -4.22 12.21 -22.56
#